data_AF-A0AAU5LZE4-F1
#
_entry.id   AF-A0AAU5LZE4-F1
#
_cell.length_a   1.000
_cell.length_b   1.000
_cell.length_c   1.000
_cell.angle_alpha   90.00
_cell.angle_beta   90.00
_cell.angle_gamma   90.00
#
_symmetry.space_group_name_H-M   'P 1'
#
loop_
_entity.id
_entity.type
_entity.pdbx_description
1 polymer ?
#
loop_
_entity_poly.entity_id
_entity_poly.type
_entity_poly.pdbx_seq_one_letter_code
_entity_poly.pdbx_strand_id
1 'polypeptide(L)'
;MRLGFKLIAEAYGPSDIVEQAVRAEEAGFDFVEVSDHFHPWVSEHEHSGFAFSMLAAMAMRTSSIGLATGVTCPFIRYHPNRGDGWRLNAGRRAGVEIPAMMRSVVM
;
A
#
# COMPACT_ATOMS: atom_id res chain seq x y z
N MET A 1 -13.95 16.15 -9.93
CA MET A 1 -13.71 14.81 -10.51
C MET A 1 -12.21 14.56 -10.43
N ARG A 2 -11.77 13.38 -9.98
CA ARG A 2 -10.35 13.00 -9.93
C ARG A 2 -10.09 11.84 -10.90
N LEU A 3 -8.98 11.88 -11.62
CA LEU A 3 -8.54 10.86 -12.56
C LEU A 3 -7.38 10.07 -11.97
N GLY A 4 -7.54 8.75 -11.86
CA GLY A 4 -6.53 7.84 -11.33
C GLY A 4 -5.88 6.99 -12.41
N PHE A 5 -4.65 6.56 -12.17
CA PHE A 5 -3.94 5.61 -13.02
C PHE A 5 -3.71 4.28 -12.29
N LYS A 6 -4.10 3.17 -12.95
CA LYS A 6 -3.98 1.82 -12.40
C LYS A 6 -2.59 1.24 -12.70
N LEU A 7 -1.86 0.89 -11.66
CA LEU A 7 -0.60 0.17 -11.74
C LEU A 7 -0.87 -1.34 -11.68
N ILE A 8 -0.50 -2.05 -12.75
CA ILE A 8 -0.69 -3.50 -12.90
C ILE A 8 0.57 -4.22 -12.41
N ALA A 9 0.66 -4.47 -11.10
CA ALA A 9 1.82 -5.07 -10.44
C ALA A 9 2.11 -6.52 -10.85
N GLU A 10 1.19 -7.14 -11.57
CA GLU A 10 1.30 -8.49 -12.11
C GLU A 10 1.97 -8.50 -13.49
N ALA A 11 1.87 -7.39 -14.23
CA ALA A 11 2.42 -7.24 -15.57
C ALA A 11 3.85 -6.65 -15.57
N TYR A 12 4.23 -5.95 -14.50
CA TYR A 12 5.51 -5.24 -14.42
C TYR A 12 6.22 -5.46 -13.10
N GLY A 13 7.55 -5.42 -13.13
CA GLY A 13 8.38 -5.55 -11.93
C GLY A 13 8.26 -4.33 -11.00
N PRO A 14 8.66 -4.45 -9.71
CA PRO A 14 8.50 -3.38 -8.74
C PRO A 14 9.15 -2.04 -9.13
N SER A 15 10.33 -2.06 -9.76
CA SER A 15 11.01 -0.84 -10.22
C SER A 15 10.24 -0.14 -11.33
N ASP A 16 9.67 -0.89 -12.27
CA ASP A 16 8.88 -0.34 -13.37
C ASP A 16 7.57 0.26 -12.86
N ILE A 17 6.96 -0.35 -11.83
CA ILE A 17 5.76 0.18 -11.18
C ILE A 17 6.05 1.55 -10.53
N VAL A 18 7.20 1.70 -9.86
CA VAL A 18 7.62 2.98 -9.29
C VAL A 18 7.83 4.03 -10.37
N GLU A 19 8.47 3.66 -11.48
CA GLU A 19 8.69 4.56 -12.61
C GLU A 19 7.37 4.98 -13.29
N GLN A 20 6.40 4.06 -13.41
CA GLN A 20 5.07 4.37 -13.90
C GLN A 20 4.33 5.37 -13.00
N ALA A 21 4.51 5.29 -11.68
CA ALA A 21 3.92 6.25 -10.74
C ALA A 21 4.50 7.66 -10.91
N VAL A 22 5.82 7.77 -11.14
CA VAL A 22 6.47 9.05 -11.46
C VAL A 22 5.91 9.63 -12.75
N ARG A 23 5.81 8.82 -13.80
CA ARG A 23 5.22 9.26 -15.08
C ARG A 23 3.75 9.64 -14.97
N ALA A 24 2.99 8.96 -14.12
CA ALA A 24 1.60 9.30 -13.85
C ALA A 24 1.48 10.68 -13.16
N GLU A 25 2.38 10.99 -12.23
CA GLU A 25 2.47 12.33 -11.63
C GLU A 25 2.83 13.39 -12.68
N GLU A 26 3.85 13.15 -13.49
CA GLU A 26 4.29 14.06 -14.56
C GLU A 26 3.19 14.29 -15.62
N ALA A 27 2.36 13.28 -15.87
CA ALA A 27 1.22 13.36 -16.79
C ALA A 27 -0.01 14.05 -16.17
N GLY A 28 0.02 14.39 -14.87
CA GLY A 28 -1.04 15.13 -14.19
C GLY A 28 -2.20 14.27 -13.66
N PHE A 29 -1.99 12.98 -13.40
CA PHE A 29 -2.99 12.17 -12.70
C PHE A 29 -3.11 12.55 -11.22
N ASP A 30 -4.32 12.47 -10.68
CA ASP A 30 -4.59 12.85 -9.28
C ASP A 30 -4.15 11.78 -8.27
N PHE A 31 -4.09 10.51 -8.69
CA PHE A 31 -3.65 9.39 -7.87
C PHE A 31 -3.23 8.18 -8.71
N VAL A 32 -2.44 7.29 -8.11
CA VAL A 32 -2.24 5.93 -8.58
C VAL A 32 -2.78 4.92 -7.59
N GLU A 33 -3.21 3.78 -8.10
CA GLU A 33 -3.53 2.61 -7.28
C GLU A 33 -2.81 1.37 -7.76
N VAL A 34 -2.37 0.53 -6.81
CA VAL A 34 -1.71 -0.75 -7.10
C VAL A 34 -2.49 -1.89 -6.44
N SER A 35 -2.66 -3.00 -7.14
CA SER A 35 -3.23 -4.23 -6.58
C SER A 35 -2.25 -4.87 -5.61
N ASP A 36 -2.77 -5.44 -4.52
CA ASP A 36 -1.97 -6.18 -3.56
C ASP A 36 -2.27 -7.67 -3.68
N HIS A 37 -1.47 -8.34 -4.50
CA HIS A 37 -1.58 -9.77 -4.73
C HIS A 37 -0.36 -10.52 -4.24
N PHE A 38 -0.63 -11.72 -3.74
CA PHE A 38 0.40 -12.69 -3.37
C PHE A 38 0.80 -13.55 -4.56
N HIS A 39 -0.16 -13.88 -5.43
CA HIS A 39 0.05 -14.58 -6.69
C HIS A 39 -0.49 -13.75 -7.85
N PRO A 40 0.11 -13.87 -9.04
CA PRO A 40 -0.46 -13.26 -10.24
C PRO A 40 -1.89 -13.76 -10.51
N TRP A 41 -2.68 -12.93 -11.20
CA TRP A 41 -4.04 -13.29 -11.64
C TRP A 41 -4.09 -14.47 -12.61
N VAL A 42 -3.11 -14.57 -13.50
CA VAL A 42 -3.03 -15.58 -14.56
C VAL A 42 -1.61 -16.10 -14.66
N SER A 43 -1.44 -17.27 -15.27
CA SER A 43 -0.14 -17.95 -15.42
C SER A 43 0.90 -17.15 -16.21
N GLU A 44 0.45 -16.29 -17.11
CA GLU A 44 1.25 -15.49 -18.03
C GLU A 44 1.82 -14.22 -17.37
N HIS A 45 1.29 -13.85 -16.20
CA HIS A 45 1.82 -12.72 -15.42
C HIS A 45 3.05 -13.18 -14.63
N GLU A 46 4.15 -12.45 -14.79
CA GLU A 46 5.46 -12.85 -14.26
C GLU A 46 5.77 -12.23 -12.87
N HIS A 47 4.89 -11.34 -12.39
CA HIS A 47 5.16 -10.54 -11.20
C HIS A 47 4.00 -10.59 -10.18
N SER A 48 4.35 -10.28 -8.93
CA SER A 48 3.40 -10.09 -7.83
C SER A 48 4.10 -9.32 -6.70
N GLY A 49 4.53 -8.09 -7.02
CA GLY A 49 5.28 -7.26 -6.08
C GLY A 49 4.51 -6.94 -4.79
N PHE A 50 5.21 -6.85 -3.66
CA PHE A 50 4.58 -6.50 -2.39
C PHE A 50 4.14 -5.04 -2.36
N ALA A 51 2.83 -4.80 -2.34
CA ALA A 51 2.22 -3.48 -2.56
C ALA A 51 2.72 -2.39 -1.61
N PHE A 52 2.88 -2.69 -0.32
CA PHE A 52 3.31 -1.67 0.66
C PHE A 52 4.76 -1.21 0.45
N SER A 53 5.65 -2.10 0.02
CA SER A 53 7.02 -1.69 -0.34
C SER A 53 7.05 -0.84 -1.59
N MET A 54 6.23 -1.17 -2.60
CA MET A 54 6.11 -0.36 -3.80
C MET A 54 5.50 1.02 -3.49
N LEU A 55 4.46 1.10 -2.65
CA LEU A 55 3.88 2.36 -2.19
C LEU A 55 4.90 3.24 -1.45
N ALA A 56 5.73 2.66 -0.58
CA ALA A 56 6.80 3.41 0.06
C ALA A 56 7.83 3.93 -0.96
N ALA A 57 8.22 3.12 -1.94
CA ALA A 57 9.17 3.53 -2.98
C ALA A 57 8.58 4.62 -3.90
N MET A 58 7.30 4.52 -4.26
CA MET A 58 6.57 5.57 -4.98
C MET A 58 6.56 6.87 -4.19
N ALA A 59 6.19 6.82 -2.90
CA ALA A 59 6.15 7.99 -2.02
C ALA A 59 7.50 8.71 -1.91
N MET A 60 8.62 7.98 -2.02
CA MET A 60 9.96 8.57 -2.03
C MET A 60 10.33 9.24 -3.37
N ARG A 61 9.61 8.94 -4.44
CA ARG A 61 9.92 9.34 -5.82
C ARG A 61 8.93 10.34 -6.39
N THR A 62 7.76 10.49 -5.79
CA THR A 62 6.70 11.43 -6.17
C THR A 62 6.45 12.46 -5.07
N SER A 63 5.80 13.57 -5.40
CA SER A 63 5.68 14.72 -4.50
C SER A 63 4.25 15.10 -4.13
N SER A 64 3.26 14.76 -4.96
CA SER A 64 1.90 15.30 -4.90
C SER A 64 0.81 14.30 -5.28
N ILE A 65 1.13 13.28 -6.08
CA ILE A 65 0.16 12.27 -6.52
C ILE A 65 -0.34 11.43 -5.33
N GLY A 66 -1.64 11.19 -5.27
CA GLY A 66 -2.22 10.31 -4.27
C GLY A 66 -1.77 8.86 -4.47
N LEU A 67 -1.48 8.14 -3.39
CA LEU A 67 -1.05 6.74 -3.44
C LEU A 67 -2.04 5.86 -2.66
N ALA A 68 -2.55 4.80 -3.29
CA ALA A 68 -3.49 3.89 -2.66
C ALA A 68 -3.28 2.43 -3.09
N THR A 69 -3.83 1.51 -2.30
CA THR A 69 -4.08 0.14 -2.77
C THR A 69 -5.45 0.08 -3.43
N GLY A 70 -5.58 -0.73 -4.48
CA GLY A 70 -6.85 -0.97 -5.18
C GLY A 70 -6.99 -2.45 -5.57
N VAL A 71 -7.11 -3.39 -4.65
CA VAL A 71 -7.35 -3.27 -3.21
C VAL A 71 -6.35 -4.13 -2.41
N THR A 72 -6.24 -3.89 -1.11
CA THR A 72 -5.68 -4.88 -0.16
C THR A 72 -6.81 -5.63 0.54
N CYS A 73 -6.69 -6.95 0.63
CA CYS A 73 -7.60 -7.81 1.39
C CYS A 73 -7.11 -7.96 2.86
N PRO A 74 -7.81 -7.39 3.86
CA PRO A 74 -7.24 -7.22 5.21
C PRO A 74 -7.58 -8.34 6.22
N PHE A 75 -8.18 -9.46 5.81
CA PHE A 75 -8.77 -10.42 6.76
C PHE A 75 -8.11 -11.81 6.84
N ILE A 76 -7.19 -12.18 5.95
CA ILE A 76 -6.52 -13.50 6.00
C ILE A 76 -5.01 -13.36 6.15
N ARG A 77 -4.33 -12.85 5.12
CA ARG A 77 -2.86 -12.79 5.06
C ARG A 77 -2.25 -11.61 5.82
N TYR A 78 -3.09 -10.66 6.22
CA TYR A 78 -2.68 -9.53 7.03
C TYR A 78 -3.48 -9.51 8.31
N HIS A 79 -2.79 -9.19 9.40
CA HIS A 79 -3.45 -8.75 10.60
C HIS A 79 -3.92 -7.29 10.37
N PRO A 80 -5.21 -6.98 10.54
CA PRO A 80 -5.77 -5.67 10.22
C PRO A 80 -5.19 -4.54 11.08
N ASN A 81 -4.71 -4.88 12.28
CA ASN A 81 -3.99 -3.95 13.15
C ASN A 81 -2.51 -4.37 13.27
N ARG A 82 -1.64 -3.82 12.43
CA ARG A 82 -0.19 -3.99 12.57
C ARG A 82 0.43 -3.07 13.64
N GLY A 83 -0.37 -2.23 14.32
CA GLY A 83 0.10 -1.08 15.10
C GLY A 83 0.37 -1.29 16.60
N ASP A 84 -0.11 -2.34 17.26
CA ASP A 84 -0.06 -2.42 18.74
C ASP A 84 -0.13 -3.85 19.35
N GLY A 85 0.01 -4.91 18.55
CA GLY A 85 -0.40 -6.27 18.95
C GLY A 85 0.66 -7.29 19.36
N TRP A 86 1.96 -6.98 19.44
CA TRP A 86 2.97 -7.94 19.94
C TRP A 86 3.20 -7.86 21.46
N ARG A 87 2.30 -7.25 22.24
CA ARG A 87 2.33 -7.33 23.72
C ARG A 87 1.96 -8.74 24.20
N LEU A 88 2.80 -9.73 23.92
CA LEU A 88 2.85 -11.00 24.64
C LEU A 88 4.21 -11.09 25.36
N ASN A 89 4.15 -10.72 26.64
CA ASN A 89 5.03 -11.09 27.75
C ASN A 89 6.51 -10.65 27.74
N ALA A 90 6.73 -9.41 28.17
CA ALA A 90 7.69 -9.15 29.26
C ALA A 90 7.14 -8.01 30.13
N GLY A 91 7.04 -8.24 31.44
CA GLY A 91 6.30 -7.40 32.36
C GLY A 91 6.81 -5.97 32.52
N ARG A 92 5.92 -5.16 33.12
CA ARG A 92 6.14 -3.84 33.77
C ARG A 92 6.43 -2.62 32.88
N ARG A 93 5.50 -1.67 33.05
CA ARG A 93 5.65 -0.20 33.10
C ARG A 93 6.05 0.53 31.82
N ALA A 94 5.07 1.21 31.21
CA ALA A 94 5.12 2.67 30.99
C ALA A 94 3.74 3.11 30.49
N GLY A 95 3.12 4.02 31.25
CA GLY A 95 1.82 4.61 30.93
C GLY A 95 1.96 5.62 29.81
N VAL A 96 1.60 5.20 28.59
CA VAL A 96 1.37 6.11 27.47
C VAL A 96 -0.02 5.77 26.93
N GLU A 97 -1.00 6.61 27.20
CA GLU A 97 -2.31 6.55 26.57
C GLU A 97 -2.22 7.10 25.14
N ILE A 98 -2.71 6.33 24.17
CA ILE A 98 -2.88 6.80 22.79
C ILE A 98 -4.30 7.38 22.67
N PRO A 99 -4.48 8.65 22.24
CA PRO A 99 -5.79 9.30 22.18
C PRO A 99 -6.79 8.58 21.27
N ALA A 100 -8.06 8.61 21.65
CA ALA A 100 -9.17 7.90 21.00
C ALA A 100 -9.47 8.29 19.53
N MET A 101 -8.76 9.27 18.96
CA MET A 101 -9.07 9.85 17.64
C MET A 101 -8.66 8.98 16.44
N MET A 102 -7.88 7.90 16.65
CA MET A 102 -7.41 7.00 15.59
C MET A 102 -8.34 5.82 15.26
N ARG A 103 -9.59 5.82 15.75
CA ARG A 103 -10.50 4.65 15.68
C ARG A 103 -11.38 4.55 14.43
N SER A 104 -11.29 5.45 13.47
CA SER A 104 -12.26 5.51 12.37
C SER A 104 -11.63 5.80 11.02
N VAL A 105 -11.01 4.78 10.41
CA VAL A 105 -11.01 4.57 8.94
C VAL A 105 -10.90 3.06 8.71
N VAL A 106 -12.04 2.36 8.77
CA VAL A 106 -12.26 1.07 8.10
C VAL A 106 -13.68 1.15 7.56
N MET A 107 -13.81 1.31 6.24
CA MET A 107 -14.99 1.00 5.47
C MET A 107 -14.58 0.03 4.38
#